data_AF-A0A3N5BET4-F1
#
_entry.id   AF-A0A3N5BET4-F1
#
_cell.length_a   1.000
_cell.length_b   1.000
_cell.length_c   1.000
_cell.angle_alpha   90.00
_cell.angle_beta   90.00
_cell.angle_gamma   90.00
#
_symmetry.space_group_name_H-M   'P 1'
#
loop_
_entity.id
_entity.type
_entity.pdbx_description
1 polymer ?
#
loop_
_entity_poly.entity_id
_entity_poly.type
_entity_poly.pdbx_seq_one_letter_code
_entity_poly.pdbx_strand_id
1 'polypeptide(L)'
;MKRLREGYTTGMCAAAAAKAAALLLFRGEAPAAVAVVTPAGRELRLPVAEAVRGEEWARCGVVKDAGDDPDVTDGLTIFAEVRPAPAGIVLRGGEGVGVVTRPGLPVPVGEPAINPVPRRLILREVAAVLPPGRGAEVTISVPGGAEVAARTFNPRLGIVGGISILGTMGIVKPMSEEAYRESLGCAVDVAVAEGRRELVFVPGRTGEKVAVERYGFPPEAVVQISNFVGYMLERAAAAGARAILLFGHLGKLLKVAGGIFHTHSRVADARGEILAALAAAEGAPPPLVARLLETPTVEEAVPFLRAAGLERVFAAAAARASRRAEDFVRGKLRVGTVLLGRDGEVLGYDAGAREIAAACRVNLPARGGELPPGVYVVGVGPGAPDLLTPAAWRIIRGAKVLVGGERVLGGIEGGPDVERYFITRNWRELTATVAARSREVPVVVLVSGDPGLFSFLGTLRRAHPDLSVTVVPGISAAALAFARLGTGYEDAAFISLHGREENEVALLDAVRRAAKVLVFTGPAYPPQRVGAVLLAHGFGERRVHVFSNLSLPEEKSFAGKAQELAVVSTPFPNAVVVILG
;
A
#
# COMPACT_ATOMS: atom_id res chain seq x y z
N MET A 1 -3.54 23.15 33.26
CA MET A 1 -2.26 22.90 32.56
C MET A 1 -1.33 24.07 32.81
N LYS A 2 -0.12 23.82 33.29
CA LYS A 2 0.91 24.87 33.44
C LYS A 2 1.28 25.36 32.03
N ARG A 3 1.19 26.67 31.77
CA ARG A 3 1.50 27.24 30.47
C ARG A 3 3.02 27.12 30.27
N LEU A 4 3.44 26.34 29.27
CA LEU A 4 4.85 26.13 28.97
C LEU A 4 5.49 27.44 28.48
N ARG A 5 6.73 27.68 28.90
CA ARG A 5 7.51 28.89 28.61
C ARG A 5 8.06 28.83 27.18
N GLU A 6 7.83 29.88 26.42
CA GLU A 6 8.44 30.08 25.09
C GLU A 6 9.91 30.47 25.23
N GLY A 7 10.73 30.09 24.25
CA GLY A 7 12.14 30.46 24.16
C GLY A 7 12.49 31.31 22.94
N TYR A 8 13.77 31.48 22.69
CA TYR A 8 14.33 32.22 21.56
C TYR A 8 14.98 31.28 20.55
N THR A 9 14.76 31.57 19.27
CA THR A 9 15.40 30.80 18.18
C THR A 9 16.89 31.15 18.06
N THR A 10 17.69 30.25 17.47
CA THR A 10 19.11 30.52 17.20
C THR A 10 19.29 31.77 16.33
N GLY A 11 18.40 31.98 15.36
CA GLY A 11 18.38 33.20 14.56
C GLY A 11 18.10 34.47 15.36
N MET A 12 17.30 34.37 16.43
CA MET A 12 17.01 35.53 17.28
C MET A 12 18.22 35.92 18.13
N CYS A 13 18.84 34.93 18.77
CA CYS A 13 20.08 35.13 19.53
C CYS A 13 21.21 35.68 18.65
N ALA A 14 21.35 35.18 17.41
CA ALA A 14 22.36 35.68 16.46
C ALA A 14 22.15 37.16 16.10
N ALA A 15 20.90 37.58 15.83
CA ALA A 15 20.61 38.98 15.52
C ALA A 15 20.83 39.90 16.74
N ALA A 16 20.46 39.45 17.94
CA ALA A 16 20.72 40.19 19.18
C ALA A 16 22.22 40.34 19.46
N ALA A 17 22.99 39.27 19.30
CA ALA A 17 24.45 39.28 19.44
C ALA A 17 25.10 40.22 18.42
N ALA A 18 24.67 40.18 17.15
CA ALA A 18 25.21 41.02 16.09
C ALA A 18 24.93 42.51 16.33
N LYS A 19 23.73 42.84 16.83
CA LYS A 19 23.39 44.21 17.24
C LYS A 19 24.20 44.68 18.43
N ALA A 20 24.36 43.85 19.46
CA ALA A 20 25.19 44.17 20.63
C ALA A 20 26.63 44.48 20.22
N ALA A 21 27.22 43.63 19.37
CA ALA A 21 28.57 43.81 18.87
C ALA A 21 28.70 45.06 18.00
N ALA A 22 27.73 45.36 17.13
CA ALA A 22 27.72 46.60 16.36
C ALA A 22 27.61 47.84 17.26
N LEU A 23 26.78 47.80 18.31
CA LEU A 23 26.67 48.90 19.27
C LEU A 23 27.99 49.12 20.01
N LEU A 24 28.62 48.04 20.48
CA LEU A 24 29.90 48.10 21.17
C LEU A 24 31.00 48.67 20.26
N LEU A 25 31.04 48.26 18.99
CA LEU A 25 32.05 48.72 18.04
C LEU A 25 31.88 50.20 17.65
N PHE A 26 30.67 50.59 17.24
CA PHE A 26 30.44 51.89 16.61
C PHE A 26 29.95 52.98 17.57
N ARG A 27 29.37 52.60 18.72
CA ARG A 27 28.87 53.54 19.73
C ARG A 27 29.63 53.46 21.06
N GLY A 28 30.48 52.43 21.23
CA GLY A 28 31.40 52.31 22.35
C GLY A 28 30.84 51.58 23.59
N GLU A 29 29.55 51.26 23.62
CA GLU A 29 28.91 50.59 24.76
C GLU A 29 28.06 49.39 24.29
N ALA A 30 28.24 48.25 24.98
CA ALA A 30 27.37 47.09 24.84
C ALA A 30 26.26 47.17 25.89
N PRO A 31 24.98 47.20 25.51
CA PRO A 31 23.89 47.20 26.48
C PRO A 31 23.80 45.83 27.19
N ALA A 32 23.39 45.83 28.46
CA ALA A 32 23.17 44.60 29.23
C ALA A 32 22.09 43.68 28.61
N ALA A 33 21.15 44.27 27.86
CA ALA A 33 20.18 43.55 27.04
C ALA A 33 19.87 44.33 25.76
N VAL A 34 19.70 43.62 24.65
CA VAL A 34 19.36 44.22 23.35
C VAL A 34 17.89 43.96 23.03
N ALA A 35 17.18 45.03 22.64
CA ALA A 35 15.85 44.94 22.06
C ALA A 35 15.94 44.58 20.57
N VAL A 36 15.25 43.53 20.16
CA VAL A 36 15.11 43.13 18.76
C VAL A 36 13.66 42.76 18.44
N VAL A 37 13.18 43.20 17.28
CA VAL A 37 11.80 42.96 16.83
C VAL A 37 11.71 41.66 16.03
N THR A 38 10.81 40.75 16.42
CA THR A 38 10.57 39.52 15.66
C THR A 38 9.98 39.83 14.27
N PRO A 39 10.00 38.87 13.33
CA PRO A 39 9.29 39.01 12.05
C PRO A 39 7.79 39.29 12.19
N ALA A 40 7.19 38.90 13.32
CA ALA A 40 5.78 39.16 13.64
C ALA A 40 5.55 40.51 14.35
N GLY A 41 6.56 41.38 14.46
CA GLY A 41 6.44 42.72 15.05
C GLY A 41 6.50 42.77 16.57
N ARG A 42 6.77 41.65 17.26
CA ARG A 42 6.91 41.61 18.72
C ARG A 42 8.33 42.01 19.12
N GLU A 43 8.49 43.00 19.99
CA GLU A 43 9.80 43.32 20.57
C GLU A 43 10.19 42.29 21.63
N LEU A 44 11.42 41.78 21.56
CA LEU A 44 12.02 40.90 22.55
C LEU A 44 13.29 41.55 23.09
N ARG A 45 13.55 41.43 24.39
CA ARG A 45 14.79 41.89 25.03
C ARG A 45 15.62 40.69 25.45
N LEU A 46 16.78 40.53 24.80
CA LEU A 46 17.68 39.39 25.05
C LEU A 46 18.91 39.88 25.83
N PRO A 47 19.27 39.22 26.94
CA PRO A 47 20.46 39.58 27.72
C PRO A 47 21.74 39.29 26.92
N VAL A 48 22.70 40.20 27.02
CA VAL A 48 24.05 40.01 26.47
C VAL A 48 24.89 39.35 27.54
N ALA A 49 25.33 38.11 27.29
CA ALA A 49 26.06 37.31 28.25
C ALA A 49 27.56 37.64 28.27
N GLU A 50 28.12 37.96 27.10
CA GLU A 50 29.52 38.32 26.94
C GLU A 50 29.64 39.50 25.97
N ALA A 51 30.55 40.43 26.26
CA ALA A 51 30.85 41.57 25.41
C ALA A 51 32.36 41.87 25.50
N VAL A 52 33.05 41.79 24.36
CA VAL A 52 34.49 42.02 24.26
C VAL A 52 34.75 42.97 23.10
N ARG A 53 35.58 43.99 23.33
CA ARG A 53 36.00 44.95 22.31
C ARG A 53 37.51 44.84 22.09
N GLY A 54 37.92 44.68 20.85
CA GLY A 54 39.30 44.83 20.39
C GLY A 54 39.51 46.16 19.67
N GLU A 55 40.68 46.33 19.04
CA GLU A 55 41.03 47.59 18.34
C GLU A 55 40.11 47.87 17.14
N GLU A 56 39.88 46.90 16.26
CA GLU A 56 39.01 47.03 15.07
C GLU A 56 37.93 45.94 15.00
N TRP A 57 37.49 45.43 16.14
CA TRP A 57 36.41 44.45 16.19
C TRP A 57 35.70 44.49 17.55
N ALA A 58 34.45 44.04 17.55
CA ALA A 58 33.71 43.77 18.79
C ALA A 58 32.99 42.44 18.67
N ARG A 59 32.93 41.68 19.76
CA ARG A 59 32.24 40.40 19.85
C ARG A 59 31.27 40.41 21.01
N CYS A 60 30.04 39.99 20.76
CA CYS A 60 29.05 39.80 21.80
C CYS A 60 28.44 38.40 21.71
N GLY A 61 28.09 37.84 22.86
CA GLY A 61 27.45 36.53 22.99
C GLY A 61 26.06 36.62 23.62
N VAL A 62 25.11 35.87 23.07
CA VAL A 62 23.76 35.69 23.64
C VAL A 62 23.53 34.20 23.86
N VAL A 63 23.23 33.83 25.11
CA VAL A 63 22.87 32.45 25.47
C VAL A 63 21.47 32.16 24.95
N LYS A 64 21.33 31.04 24.24
CA LYS A 64 20.01 30.57 23.80
C LYS A 64 19.25 29.97 24.97
N ASP A 65 18.04 30.50 25.19
CA ASP A 65 17.05 29.97 26.14
C ASP A 65 15.87 29.43 25.34
N ALA A 66 15.71 28.11 25.30
CA ALA A 66 14.65 27.41 24.57
C ALA A 66 13.32 27.34 25.34
N GLY A 67 13.23 27.94 26.53
CA GLY A 67 12.03 27.89 27.34
C GLY A 67 11.87 26.52 27.99
N ASP A 68 10.73 25.87 27.76
CA ASP A 68 10.46 24.48 28.18
C ASP A 68 10.58 23.48 27.01
N ASP A 69 11.11 23.91 25.85
CA ASP A 69 11.34 23.01 24.71
C ASP A 69 12.57 22.12 24.95
N PRO A 70 12.51 20.80 24.73
CA PRO A 70 13.68 19.92 24.78
C PRO A 70 14.56 20.09 23.53
N ASP A 71 15.07 21.31 23.32
CA ASP A 71 15.93 21.70 22.19
C ASP A 71 17.39 21.42 22.51
N VAL A 72 18.06 20.64 21.65
CA VAL A 72 19.48 20.29 21.84
C VAL A 72 20.44 21.47 21.74
N THR A 73 19.98 22.60 21.20
CA THR A 73 20.75 23.85 21.11
C THR A 73 20.48 24.81 22.26
N ASP A 74 19.65 24.42 23.24
CA ASP A 74 19.47 25.16 24.49
C ASP A 74 20.78 25.32 25.27
N GLY A 75 20.96 26.48 25.90
CA GLY A 75 22.17 26.81 26.67
C GLY A 75 23.42 27.14 25.85
N LEU A 76 23.42 26.92 24.52
CA LEU A 76 24.53 27.33 23.67
C LEU A 76 24.62 28.86 23.57
N THR A 77 25.84 29.39 23.68
CA THR A 77 26.11 30.81 23.42
C THR A 77 26.32 31.03 21.94
N ILE A 78 25.52 31.93 21.37
CA ILE A 78 25.66 32.37 19.98
C ILE A 78 26.41 33.69 19.98
N PHE A 79 27.58 33.69 19.36
CA PHE A 79 28.44 34.86 19.23
C PHE A 79 28.25 35.52 17.87
N ALA A 80 28.37 36.83 17.87
CA ALA A 80 28.57 37.62 16.68
C ALA A 80 29.79 38.51 16.87
N GLU A 81 30.73 38.41 15.94
CA GLU A 81 31.89 39.29 15.84
C GLU A 81 31.66 40.27 14.68
N VAL A 82 31.80 41.56 14.94
CA VAL A 82 31.61 42.63 13.97
C VAL A 82 32.94 43.34 13.74
N ARG A 83 33.33 43.49 12.48
CA ARG A 83 34.47 44.29 12.00
C ARG A 83 33.98 45.43 11.09
N PRO A 84 34.65 46.59 11.05
CA PRO A 84 34.32 47.64 10.10
C PRO A 84 34.62 47.18 8.66
N ALA A 85 33.79 47.60 7.72
CA ALA A 85 34.01 47.42 6.29
C ALA A 85 33.77 48.74 5.53
N PRO A 86 34.31 48.91 4.31
CA PRO A 86 34.13 50.14 3.54
C PRO A 86 32.66 50.41 3.17
N ALA A 87 31.92 49.38 2.79
CA ALA A 87 30.50 49.48 2.43
C ALA A 87 29.80 48.12 2.56
N GLY A 88 28.48 48.17 2.74
CA GLY A 88 27.62 46.98 2.81
C GLY A 88 27.79 46.17 4.10
N ILE A 89 26.99 45.11 4.24
CA ILE A 89 27.11 44.16 5.35
C ILE A 89 27.38 42.78 4.79
N VAL A 90 28.53 42.20 5.15
CA VAL A 90 28.94 40.85 4.76
C VAL A 90 28.69 39.91 5.93
N LEU A 91 27.96 38.82 5.70
CA LEU A 91 27.66 37.83 6.72
C LEU A 91 28.49 36.56 6.49
N ARG A 92 29.22 36.11 7.50
CA ARG A 92 30.03 34.89 7.51
C ARG A 92 29.58 33.94 8.62
N GLY A 93 29.83 32.65 8.42
CA GLY A 93 29.77 31.65 9.48
C GLY A 93 31.18 31.36 9.99
N GLY A 94 31.33 31.33 11.31
CA GLY A 94 32.54 30.90 12.01
C GLY A 94 32.37 29.53 12.63
N GLU A 95 33.15 29.25 13.68
CA GLU A 95 33.11 27.98 14.41
C GLU A 95 31.68 27.56 14.79
N GLY A 96 31.34 26.29 14.56
CA GLY A 96 30.09 25.68 15.00
C GLY A 96 28.82 26.13 14.27
N VAL A 97 28.94 27.01 13.27
CA VAL A 97 27.89 27.24 12.26
C VAL A 97 28.13 26.29 11.08
N GLY A 98 27.12 25.50 10.73
CA GLY A 98 27.27 24.51 9.68
C GLY A 98 27.43 25.13 8.30
N VAL A 99 27.99 24.39 7.35
CA VAL A 99 28.08 24.75 5.93
C VAL A 99 27.19 23.80 5.14
N VAL A 100 26.43 24.35 4.19
CA VAL A 100 25.55 23.57 3.33
C VAL A 100 26.38 22.91 2.22
N THR A 101 26.33 21.59 2.14
CA THR A 101 27.07 20.77 1.17
C THR A 101 26.18 20.10 0.13
N ARG A 102 24.85 20.08 0.36
CA ARG A 102 23.86 19.47 -0.53
C ARG A 102 22.84 20.51 -1.01
N PRO A 103 22.35 20.41 -2.26
CA PRO A 103 21.34 21.32 -2.78
C PRO A 103 19.95 21.04 -2.17
N GLY A 104 18.98 21.93 -2.43
CA GLY A 104 17.57 21.76 -2.02
C GLY A 104 17.19 22.46 -0.72
N LEU A 105 18.16 22.95 0.05
CA LEU A 105 17.91 23.84 1.17
C LEU A 105 17.72 25.29 0.72
N PRO A 106 17.04 26.14 1.52
CA PRO A 106 16.91 27.58 1.22
C PRO A 106 18.25 28.34 1.18
N VAL A 107 19.31 27.75 1.71
CA VAL A 107 20.67 28.30 1.75
C VAL A 107 21.49 27.58 0.66
N PRO A 108 22.22 28.31 -0.22
CA PRO A 108 23.02 27.70 -1.28
C PRO A 108 24.16 26.80 -0.78
N VAL A 109 24.61 25.88 -1.64
CA VAL A 109 25.81 25.06 -1.37
C VAL A 109 27.04 25.94 -1.24
N GLY A 110 27.87 25.66 -0.22
CA GLY A 110 29.07 26.42 0.12
C GLY A 110 28.83 27.58 1.09
N GLU A 111 27.58 27.98 1.32
CA GLU A 111 27.23 29.06 2.24
C GLU A 111 27.06 28.56 3.69
N PRO A 112 27.29 29.43 4.69
CA PRO A 112 26.99 29.11 6.08
C PRO A 112 25.47 28.92 6.25
N ALA A 113 25.07 27.91 7.03
CA ALA A 113 23.71 27.45 7.29
C ALA A 113 22.89 28.45 8.13
N ILE A 114 22.80 29.69 7.65
CA ILE A 114 22.05 30.80 8.22
C ILE A 114 20.85 31.05 7.31
N ASN A 115 19.67 30.63 7.77
CA ASN A 115 18.46 30.67 6.97
C ASN A 115 18.06 32.11 6.57
N PRO A 116 17.25 32.28 5.50
CA PRO A 116 16.93 33.60 4.95
C PRO A 116 16.30 34.58 5.95
N VAL A 117 15.43 34.10 6.86
CA VAL A 117 14.80 34.97 7.88
C VAL A 117 15.84 35.47 8.90
N PRO A 118 16.63 34.60 9.56
CA PRO A 118 17.75 35.03 10.41
C PRO A 118 18.75 35.95 9.68
N ARG A 119 19.13 35.63 8.43
CA ARG A 119 20.04 36.47 7.64
C ARG A 119 19.48 37.89 7.50
N ARG A 120 18.21 38.05 7.12
CA ARG A 120 17.56 39.38 7.05
C ARG A 120 17.51 40.10 8.39
N LEU A 121 17.24 39.39 9.48
CA LEU A 121 17.19 39.98 10.82
C LEU A 121 18.57 40.50 11.24
N ILE A 122 19.63 39.69 11.10
CA ILE A 122 21.01 40.10 11.42
C ILE A 122 21.40 41.35 10.63
N LEU A 123 21.18 41.34 9.31
CA LEU A 123 21.52 42.47 8.45
C LEU A 123 20.74 43.74 8.84
N ARG A 124 19.44 43.63 9.13
CA ARG A 124 18.60 44.76 9.57
C ARG A 124 19.11 45.36 10.87
N GLU A 125 19.39 44.53 11.87
CA GLU A 125 19.79 44.99 13.19
C GLU A 125 21.18 45.64 13.19
N VAL A 126 22.11 45.13 12.39
CA VAL A 126 23.44 45.75 12.23
C VAL A 126 23.33 47.06 11.44
N ALA A 127 22.53 47.09 10.37
CA ALA A 127 22.31 48.30 9.57
C ALA A 127 21.75 49.46 10.39
N ALA A 128 20.86 49.18 11.36
CA ALA A 128 20.29 50.20 12.25
C ALA A 128 21.32 50.86 13.19
N VAL A 129 22.51 50.28 13.31
CA VAL A 129 23.58 50.77 14.19
C VAL A 129 24.71 51.45 13.42
N LEU A 130 24.90 51.10 12.14
CA LEU A 130 26.00 51.57 11.32
C LEU A 130 26.01 53.11 11.15
N PRO A 131 27.19 53.76 11.25
CA PRO A 131 27.35 55.14 10.82
C PRO A 131 27.07 55.32 9.32
N PRO A 132 26.63 56.51 8.87
CA PRO A 132 26.44 56.80 7.46
C PRO A 132 27.71 56.52 6.63
N GLY A 133 27.56 55.83 5.51
CA GLY A 133 28.66 55.55 4.58
C GLY A 133 29.66 54.48 5.03
N ARG A 134 29.40 53.75 6.12
CA ARG A 134 30.23 52.61 6.55
C ARG A 134 29.52 51.27 6.39
N GLY A 135 30.31 50.22 6.25
CA GLY A 135 29.86 48.83 6.25
C GLY A 135 30.32 48.04 7.47
N ALA A 136 29.92 46.77 7.54
CA ALA A 136 30.39 45.82 8.54
C ALA A 136 30.55 44.40 7.98
N GLU A 137 31.57 43.70 8.45
CA GLU A 137 31.64 42.25 8.34
C GLU A 137 31.17 41.62 9.65
N VAL A 138 30.22 40.68 9.56
CA VAL A 138 29.59 40.02 10.69
C VAL A 138 29.88 38.53 10.60
N THR A 139 30.57 37.97 11.59
CA THR A 139 30.84 36.53 11.69
C THR A 139 30.02 35.95 12.84
N ILE A 140 29.15 34.98 12.54
CA ILE A 140 28.37 34.26 13.56
C ILE A 140 29.09 32.97 13.93
N SER A 141 29.30 32.71 15.22
CA SER A 141 29.89 31.47 15.73
C SER A 141 29.11 30.91 16.91
N VAL A 142 29.16 29.59 17.07
CA VAL A 142 28.48 28.85 18.14
C VAL A 142 29.45 27.78 18.67
N PRO A 143 30.30 28.10 19.65
CA PRO A 143 31.18 27.11 20.28
C PRO A 143 30.41 25.88 20.74
N GLY A 144 30.93 24.68 20.45
CA GLY A 144 30.24 23.40 20.69
C GLY A 144 29.13 23.06 19.68
N GLY A 145 28.83 23.94 18.72
CA GLY A 145 27.78 23.73 17.72
C GLY A 145 28.02 22.51 16.83
N ALA A 146 29.27 22.19 16.50
CA ALA A 146 29.61 21.00 15.71
C ALA A 146 29.21 19.69 16.41
N GLU A 147 29.49 19.59 17.72
CA GLU A 147 29.16 18.41 18.54
C GLU A 147 27.65 18.22 18.67
N VAL A 148 26.92 19.32 18.91
CA VAL A 148 25.46 19.30 19.01
C VAL A 148 24.83 18.95 17.66
N ALA A 149 25.34 19.49 16.56
CA ALA A 149 24.81 19.25 15.22
C ALA A 149 24.82 17.76 14.83
N ALA A 150 25.80 16.98 15.28
CA ALA A 150 25.87 15.55 15.03
C ALA A 150 24.64 14.77 15.56
N ARG A 151 23.91 15.34 16.54
CA ARG A 151 22.69 14.78 17.13
C ARG A 151 21.40 15.33 16.52
N THR A 152 21.49 16.17 15.49
CA THR A 152 20.36 16.81 14.80
C THR A 152 20.06 16.17 13.43
N PHE A 153 19.13 16.76 12.67
CA PHE A 153 18.90 16.41 11.27
C PHE A 153 19.94 16.98 10.30
N ASN A 154 20.80 17.91 10.74
CA ASN A 154 21.77 18.59 9.87
C ASN A 154 22.66 17.64 9.04
N PRO A 155 23.26 16.57 9.61
CA PRO A 155 24.09 15.65 8.83
C PRO A 155 23.32 15.03 7.65
N ARG A 156 22.04 14.72 7.87
CA ARG A 156 21.15 14.11 6.85
C ARG A 156 20.70 15.10 5.78
N LEU A 157 20.70 16.39 6.07
CA LEU A 157 20.35 17.45 5.13
C LEU A 157 21.58 17.97 4.37
N GLY A 158 22.79 17.44 4.66
CA GLY A 158 24.04 17.96 4.08
C GLY A 158 24.46 19.27 4.71
N ILE A 159 24.32 19.41 6.02
CA ILE A 159 24.89 20.53 6.77
C ILE A 159 25.99 19.96 7.66
N VAL A 160 27.22 20.39 7.42
CA VAL A 160 28.43 19.83 8.04
C VAL A 160 29.16 20.90 8.86
N GLY A 161 29.79 20.50 9.96
CA GLY A 161 30.66 21.38 10.77
C GLY A 161 29.95 22.26 11.80
N GLY A 162 28.61 22.19 11.91
CA GLY A 162 27.88 23.02 12.86
C GLY A 162 26.37 22.97 12.77
N ILE A 163 25.72 23.73 13.66
CA ILE A 163 24.26 23.88 13.70
C ILE A 163 23.78 24.86 12.63
N SER A 164 22.48 24.82 12.37
CA SER A 164 21.81 25.80 11.53
C SER A 164 21.33 26.99 12.36
N ILE A 165 21.56 28.21 11.88
CA ILE A 165 20.97 29.43 12.44
C ILE A 165 19.62 29.63 11.77
N LEU A 166 18.56 29.28 12.49
CA LEU A 166 17.18 29.17 11.98
C LEU A 166 16.18 29.83 12.93
N GLY A 167 14.96 30.01 12.45
CA GLY A 167 13.86 30.64 13.18
C GLY A 167 13.07 31.60 12.31
N THR A 168 11.84 31.21 11.93
CA THR A 168 10.96 32.03 11.09
C THR A 168 10.16 33.05 11.89
N MET A 169 9.79 32.71 13.13
CA MET A 169 9.01 33.58 14.03
C MET A 169 9.86 34.31 15.07
N GLY A 170 11.15 33.97 15.21
CA GLY A 170 12.03 34.47 16.26
C GLY A 170 11.87 33.78 17.63
N ILE A 171 10.79 33.03 17.83
CA ILE A 171 10.40 32.40 19.11
C ILE A 171 10.36 30.87 18.96
N VAL A 172 10.83 30.15 19.98
CA VAL A 172 10.71 28.69 20.10
C VAL A 172 9.44 28.37 20.89
N LYS A 173 8.51 27.65 20.25
CA LYS A 173 7.33 27.09 20.92
C LYS A 173 7.65 25.66 21.35
N PRO A 174 7.50 25.32 22.64
CA PRO A 174 7.78 23.99 23.15
C PRO A 174 7.01 22.89 22.40
N MET A 175 7.72 21.83 22.02
CA MET A 175 7.22 20.62 21.37
C MET A 175 6.38 20.91 20.11
N SER A 176 6.82 21.86 19.29
CA SER A 176 6.12 22.22 18.05
C SER A 176 6.16 21.09 17.02
N GLU A 177 5.01 20.46 16.83
CA GLU A 177 4.78 19.45 15.79
C GLU A 177 5.05 20.01 14.37
N GLU A 178 4.72 21.29 14.16
CA GLU A 178 4.93 22.00 12.90
C GLU A 178 6.42 22.16 12.57
N ALA A 179 7.26 22.56 13.53
CA ALA A 179 8.71 22.68 13.32
C ALA A 179 9.37 21.33 12.98
N TYR A 180 8.91 20.27 13.63
CA TYR A 180 9.38 18.91 13.35
C TYR A 180 8.93 18.44 11.95
N ARG A 181 7.68 18.71 11.57
CA ARG A 181 7.11 18.42 10.25
C ARG A 181 7.86 19.13 9.13
N GLU A 182 8.15 20.42 9.27
CA GLU A 182 8.93 21.20 8.29
C GLU A 182 10.34 20.62 8.11
N SER A 183 11.00 20.21 9.20
CA SER A 183 12.34 19.62 9.16
C SER A 183 12.38 18.31 8.35
N LEU A 184 11.30 17.51 8.41
CA LEU A 184 11.17 16.31 7.57
C LEU A 184 10.98 16.69 6.10
N GLY A 185 10.19 17.73 5.82
CA GLY A 185 9.96 18.25 4.46
C GLY A 185 11.26 18.63 3.74
N CYS A 186 12.23 19.23 4.44
CA CYS A 186 13.54 19.56 3.88
C CYS A 186 14.27 18.34 3.28
N ALA A 187 14.09 17.14 3.87
CA ALA A 187 14.75 15.94 3.35
C ALA A 187 14.20 15.53 1.97
N VAL A 188 12.92 15.83 1.69
CA VAL A 188 12.32 15.66 0.36
C VAL A 188 12.95 16.63 -0.63
N ASP A 189 13.06 17.91 -0.25
CA ASP A 189 13.61 18.95 -1.13
C ASP A 189 15.06 18.63 -1.52
N VAL A 190 15.87 18.19 -0.56
CA VAL A 190 17.26 17.76 -0.79
C VAL A 190 17.30 16.57 -1.75
N ALA A 191 16.53 15.52 -1.50
CA ALA A 191 16.54 14.32 -2.35
C ALA A 191 16.13 14.64 -3.79
N VAL A 192 15.11 15.48 -3.99
CA VAL A 192 14.67 15.87 -5.35
C VAL A 192 15.68 16.80 -6.03
N ALA A 193 16.31 17.72 -5.29
CA ALA A 193 17.35 18.58 -5.81
C ALA A 193 18.61 17.81 -6.25
N GLU A 194 18.87 16.65 -5.64
CA GLU A 194 19.92 15.71 -6.05
C GLU A 194 19.51 14.81 -7.23
N GLY A 195 18.36 15.09 -7.86
CA GLY A 195 17.90 14.41 -9.06
C GLY A 195 17.08 13.15 -8.80
N ARG A 196 16.73 12.83 -7.55
CA ARG A 196 15.86 11.69 -7.24
C ARG A 196 14.41 12.02 -7.60
N ARG A 197 13.81 11.18 -8.44
CA ARG A 197 12.39 11.31 -8.83
C ARG A 197 11.52 10.24 -8.16
N GLU A 198 12.11 9.13 -7.79
CA GLU A 198 11.50 8.05 -7.02
C GLU A 198 12.03 8.09 -5.59
N LEU A 199 11.16 8.36 -4.62
CA LEU A 199 11.52 8.43 -3.19
C LEU A 199 10.86 7.29 -2.41
N VAL A 200 11.52 6.85 -1.35
CA VAL A 200 11.04 5.80 -0.43
C VAL A 200 10.71 6.44 0.91
N PHE A 201 9.42 6.51 1.22
CA PHE A 201 8.93 7.09 2.46
C PHE A 201 8.81 6.04 3.55
N VAL A 202 9.55 6.25 4.64
CA VAL A 202 9.57 5.35 5.79
C VAL A 202 9.06 6.06 7.05
N PRO A 203 8.17 5.44 7.85
CA PRO A 203 7.65 6.08 9.06
C PRO A 203 8.70 6.39 10.14
N GLY A 204 9.89 5.78 10.10
CA GLY A 204 10.93 6.03 11.10
C GLY A 204 12.20 5.22 10.87
N ARG A 205 13.12 5.28 11.85
CA ARG A 205 14.48 4.72 11.77
C ARG A 205 14.49 3.21 11.49
N THR A 206 13.59 2.45 12.10
CA THR A 206 13.50 1.00 11.85
C THR A 206 13.18 0.71 10.39
N GLY A 207 12.23 1.43 9.81
CA GLY A 207 11.89 1.29 8.39
C GLY A 207 13.02 1.73 7.46
N GLU A 208 13.74 2.81 7.81
CA GLU A 208 14.94 3.26 7.07
C GLU A 208 16.02 2.18 7.04
N LYS A 209 16.36 1.61 8.21
CA LYS A 209 17.34 0.52 8.30
C LYS A 209 16.94 -0.67 7.47
N VAL A 210 15.68 -1.11 7.57
CA VAL A 210 15.19 -2.26 6.77
C VAL A 210 15.24 -1.93 5.28
N ALA A 211 14.84 -0.74 4.85
CA ALA A 211 14.87 -0.34 3.44
C ALA A 211 16.31 -0.38 2.89
N VAL A 212 17.27 0.23 3.60
CA VAL A 212 18.66 0.33 3.15
C VAL A 212 19.41 -0.99 3.32
N GLU A 213 19.49 -1.52 4.53
CA GLU A 213 20.38 -2.63 4.88
C GLU A 213 19.86 -3.97 4.37
N ARG A 214 18.53 -4.20 4.38
CA ARG A 214 17.94 -5.49 3.98
C ARG A 214 17.50 -5.53 2.52
N TYR A 215 16.93 -4.44 2.03
CA TYR A 215 16.36 -4.40 0.67
C TYR A 215 17.22 -3.60 -0.33
N GLY A 216 18.28 -2.92 0.12
CA GLY A 216 19.24 -2.27 -0.78
C GLY A 216 18.72 -0.98 -1.42
N PHE A 217 17.72 -0.32 -0.83
CA PHE A 217 17.29 0.99 -1.33
C PHE A 217 18.42 2.02 -1.16
N PRO A 218 18.67 2.90 -2.14
CA PRO A 218 19.68 3.94 -2.04
C PRO A 218 19.38 4.87 -0.84
N PRO A 219 20.31 5.07 0.11
CA PRO A 219 20.08 5.89 1.31
C PRO A 219 19.53 7.29 0.99
N GLU A 220 20.03 7.91 -0.07
CA GLU A 220 19.64 9.23 -0.55
C GLU A 220 18.21 9.29 -1.13
N ALA A 221 17.60 8.16 -1.47
CA ALA A 221 16.20 8.07 -1.88
C ALA A 221 15.26 7.81 -0.69
N VAL A 222 15.78 7.41 0.48
CA VAL A 222 14.97 7.05 1.65
C VAL A 222 14.74 8.27 2.53
N VAL A 223 13.47 8.64 2.73
CA VAL A 223 13.05 9.81 3.49
C VAL A 223 12.17 9.39 4.67
N GLN A 224 12.54 9.83 5.87
CA GLN A 224 11.71 9.65 7.06
C GLN A 224 10.52 10.60 7.03
N ILE A 225 9.32 10.07 7.29
CA ILE A 225 8.08 10.85 7.28
C ILE A 225 7.39 10.95 8.65
N SER A 226 7.88 10.22 9.65
CA SER A 226 7.23 10.10 10.96
C SER A 226 5.74 9.73 10.80
N ASN A 227 4.83 10.48 11.42
CA ASN A 227 3.40 10.27 11.31
C ASN A 227 2.73 11.08 10.17
N PHE A 228 3.48 11.92 9.46
CA PHE A 228 2.95 12.96 8.56
C PHE A 228 2.84 12.53 7.10
N VAL A 229 2.17 11.40 6.82
CA VAL A 229 2.10 10.86 5.45
C VAL A 229 1.54 11.89 4.47
N GLY A 230 0.42 12.54 4.80
CA GLY A 230 -0.25 13.50 3.91
C GLY A 230 0.62 14.70 3.56
N TYR A 231 1.14 15.38 4.59
CA TYR A 231 2.04 16.53 4.41
C TYR A 231 3.27 16.17 3.57
N MET A 232 3.88 15.01 3.83
CA MET A 232 5.09 14.59 3.11
C MET A 232 4.79 14.25 1.64
N LEU A 233 3.62 13.67 1.35
CA LEU A 233 3.16 13.44 -0.02
C LEU A 233 2.92 14.76 -0.76
N GLU A 234 2.26 15.73 -0.14
CA GLU A 234 2.07 17.06 -0.74
C GLU A 234 3.40 17.77 -0.98
N ARG A 235 4.34 17.68 -0.03
CA ARG A 235 5.69 18.23 -0.17
C ARG A 235 6.44 17.60 -1.34
N ALA A 236 6.39 16.27 -1.47
CA ALA A 236 6.99 15.56 -2.61
C ALA A 236 6.37 15.98 -3.95
N ALA A 237 5.05 16.13 -4.01
CA ALA A 237 4.37 16.59 -5.21
C ALA A 237 4.80 18.01 -5.58
N ALA A 238 4.89 18.92 -4.60
CA ALA A 238 5.34 20.29 -4.81
C ALA A 238 6.82 20.39 -5.21
N ALA A 239 7.68 19.52 -4.66
CA ALA A 239 9.10 19.46 -4.98
C ALA A 239 9.39 18.86 -6.36
N GLY A 240 8.41 18.17 -6.98
CA GLY A 240 8.57 17.56 -8.31
C GLY A 240 9.12 16.13 -8.27
N ALA A 241 8.81 15.36 -7.22
CA ALA A 241 8.94 13.91 -7.26
C ALA A 241 7.96 13.32 -8.29
N ARG A 242 8.32 12.18 -8.90
CA ARG A 242 7.46 11.45 -9.85
C ARG A 242 6.69 10.33 -9.17
N ALA A 243 7.35 9.60 -8.27
CA ALA A 243 6.76 8.47 -7.60
C ALA A 243 7.25 8.31 -6.16
N ILE A 244 6.37 7.80 -5.30
CA ILE A 244 6.64 7.56 -3.89
C ILE A 244 6.36 6.10 -3.55
N LEU A 245 7.33 5.42 -2.94
CA LEU A 245 7.14 4.13 -2.31
C LEU A 245 6.89 4.31 -0.81
N LEU A 246 5.67 4.08 -0.35
CA LEU A 246 5.38 3.96 1.07
C LEU A 246 5.91 2.62 1.57
N PHE A 247 6.92 2.64 2.43
CA PHE A 247 7.62 1.43 2.88
C PHE A 247 7.65 1.38 4.42
N GLY A 248 6.93 0.43 5.02
CA GLY A 248 6.84 0.40 6.48
C GLY A 248 5.92 -0.64 7.08
N HIS A 249 5.90 -0.70 8.40
CA HIS A 249 5.14 -1.69 9.16
C HIS A 249 3.63 -1.60 8.91
N LEU A 250 2.98 -2.77 8.93
CA LEU A 250 1.54 -2.95 8.78
C LEU A 250 0.75 -1.99 9.68
N GLY A 251 1.08 -1.92 10.97
CA GLY A 251 0.40 -1.06 11.94
C GLY A 251 0.48 0.45 11.68
N LYS A 252 1.28 0.92 10.72
CA LYS A 252 1.33 2.34 10.31
C LYS A 252 0.62 2.55 8.97
N LEU A 253 1.04 1.80 7.95
CA LEU A 253 0.58 2.03 6.58
C LEU A 253 -0.82 1.50 6.30
N LEU A 254 -1.33 0.56 7.11
CA LEU A 254 -2.72 0.11 7.00
C LEU A 254 -3.71 1.27 7.22
N LYS A 255 -3.36 2.28 8.02
CA LYS A 255 -4.19 3.48 8.22
C LYS A 255 -4.38 4.26 6.92
N VAL A 256 -3.37 4.29 6.06
CA VAL A 256 -3.43 4.96 4.74
C VAL A 256 -4.44 4.26 3.83
N ALA A 257 -4.58 2.93 3.93
CA ALA A 257 -5.64 2.19 3.21
C ALA A 257 -7.06 2.64 3.62
N GLY A 258 -7.23 3.08 4.87
CA GLY A 258 -8.46 3.72 5.36
C GLY A 258 -8.62 5.19 4.98
N GLY A 259 -7.63 5.81 4.34
CA GLY A 259 -7.61 7.26 4.06
C GLY A 259 -7.13 8.12 5.23
N ILE A 260 -6.48 7.53 6.24
CA ILE A 260 -5.92 8.25 7.39
C ILE A 260 -4.45 8.58 7.08
N PHE A 261 -4.19 9.85 6.79
CA PHE A 261 -2.87 10.37 6.40
C PHE A 261 -2.01 10.88 7.55
N HIS A 262 -2.50 10.74 8.78
CA HIS A 262 -1.73 10.96 10.01
C HIS A 262 -1.68 9.66 10.84
N THR A 263 -0.52 9.01 10.94
CA THR A 263 -0.46 7.62 11.43
C THR A 263 -0.36 7.47 12.96
N HIS A 264 -0.37 8.57 13.71
CA HIS A 264 -0.36 8.54 15.17
C HIS A 264 -1.68 7.98 15.71
N SER A 265 -1.64 6.98 16.61
CA SER A 265 -2.83 6.29 17.15
C SER A 265 -3.80 7.21 17.88
N ARG A 266 -3.30 8.20 18.63
CA ARG A 266 -4.15 9.19 19.30
C ARG A 266 -4.94 10.10 18.35
N VAL A 267 -4.54 10.23 17.09
CA VAL A 267 -5.23 11.09 16.11
C VAL A 267 -6.33 10.31 15.41
N ALA A 268 -6.01 9.11 14.95
CA ALA A 268 -6.98 8.18 14.39
C ALA A 268 -6.43 6.75 14.46
N ASP A 269 -7.31 5.80 14.81
CA ASP A 269 -7.03 4.38 14.74
C ASP A 269 -8.28 3.65 14.24
N ALA A 270 -8.09 2.84 13.21
CA ALA A 270 -9.12 2.02 12.58
C ALA A 270 -8.50 0.75 11.95
N ARG A 271 -7.34 0.33 12.49
CA ARG A 271 -6.50 -0.68 11.85
C ARG A 271 -7.17 -2.05 11.81
N GLY A 272 -7.82 -2.46 12.90
CA GLY A 272 -8.56 -3.72 12.97
C GLY A 272 -9.74 -3.74 12.01
N GLU A 273 -10.51 -2.67 11.97
CA GLU A 273 -11.67 -2.48 11.10
C GLU A 273 -11.28 -2.50 9.62
N ILE A 274 -10.21 -1.79 9.26
CA ILE A 274 -9.68 -1.79 7.88
C ILE A 274 -9.21 -3.20 7.50
N LEU A 275 -8.46 -3.88 8.36
CA LEU A 275 -7.97 -5.24 8.07
C LEU A 275 -9.12 -6.23 7.95
N ALA A 276 -10.10 -6.18 8.86
CA ALA A 276 -11.25 -7.07 8.87
C ALA A 276 -12.12 -6.87 7.63
N ALA A 277 -12.38 -5.62 7.23
CA ALA A 277 -13.13 -5.32 6.02
C ALA A 277 -12.42 -5.83 4.76
N LEU A 278 -11.10 -5.64 4.67
CA LEU A 278 -10.31 -6.15 3.54
C LEU A 278 -10.24 -7.69 3.56
N ALA A 279 -10.11 -8.31 4.74
CA ALA A 279 -10.10 -9.76 4.88
C ALA A 279 -11.46 -10.37 4.47
N ALA A 280 -12.57 -9.75 4.87
CA ALA A 280 -13.92 -10.14 4.46
C ALA A 280 -14.07 -10.06 2.93
N ALA A 281 -13.60 -8.97 2.31
CA ALA A 281 -13.58 -8.83 0.86
C ALA A 281 -12.70 -9.89 0.17
N GLU A 282 -11.68 -10.40 0.85
CA GLU A 282 -10.84 -11.51 0.41
C GLU A 282 -11.39 -12.90 0.82
N GLY A 283 -12.66 -12.99 1.24
CA GLY A 283 -13.34 -14.25 1.52
C GLY A 283 -13.02 -14.83 2.90
N ALA A 284 -12.59 -14.02 3.87
CA ALA A 284 -12.48 -14.45 5.25
C ALA A 284 -13.85 -14.88 5.80
N PRO A 285 -13.96 -16.04 6.47
CA PRO A 285 -15.22 -16.47 7.05
C PRO A 285 -15.60 -15.57 8.25
N PRO A 286 -16.89 -15.42 8.57
CA PRO A 286 -17.34 -14.52 9.64
C PRO A 286 -16.62 -14.69 10.99
N PRO A 287 -16.30 -15.91 11.48
CA PRO A 287 -15.54 -16.07 12.72
C PRO A 287 -14.13 -15.47 12.68
N LEU A 288 -13.47 -15.52 11.52
CA LEU A 288 -12.16 -14.88 11.35
C LEU A 288 -12.29 -13.36 11.32
N VAL A 289 -13.30 -12.83 10.62
CA VAL A 289 -13.56 -11.38 10.58
C VAL A 289 -13.82 -10.83 11.98
N ALA A 290 -14.67 -11.50 12.77
CA ALA A 290 -14.93 -11.13 14.17
C ALA A 290 -13.65 -11.12 15.00
N ARG A 291 -12.82 -12.16 14.87
CA ARG A 291 -11.53 -12.24 15.57
C ARG A 291 -10.59 -11.10 15.19
N LEU A 292 -10.54 -10.71 13.91
CA LEU A 292 -9.69 -9.62 13.44
C LEU A 292 -10.12 -8.27 14.03
N LEU A 293 -11.42 -8.04 14.21
CA LEU A 293 -11.96 -6.83 14.83
C LEU A 293 -11.58 -6.70 16.32
N GLU A 294 -11.45 -7.82 17.01
CA GLU A 294 -11.11 -7.87 18.44
C GLU A 294 -9.59 -7.86 18.70
N THR A 295 -8.77 -7.96 17.67
CA THR A 295 -7.31 -8.10 17.84
C THR A 295 -6.70 -6.75 18.27
N PRO A 296 -5.98 -6.68 19.40
CA PRO A 296 -5.42 -5.42 19.91
C PRO A 296 -4.28 -4.87 19.05
N THR A 297 -3.53 -5.74 18.38
CA THR A 297 -2.47 -5.36 17.44
C THR A 297 -2.67 -6.04 16.08
N VAL A 298 -2.49 -5.30 14.99
CA VAL A 298 -2.65 -5.91 13.64
C VAL A 298 -1.53 -6.89 13.31
N GLU A 299 -0.43 -6.86 14.05
CA GLU A 299 0.66 -7.82 13.95
C GLU A 299 0.22 -9.22 14.43
N GLU A 300 -0.63 -9.32 15.45
CA GLU A 300 -1.22 -10.60 15.90
C GLU A 300 -2.18 -11.21 14.87
N ALA A 301 -2.75 -10.40 13.98
CA ALA A 301 -3.61 -10.89 12.92
C ALA A 301 -2.84 -11.63 11.81
N VAL A 302 -1.53 -11.40 11.68
CA VAL A 302 -0.72 -11.96 10.58
C VAL A 302 -0.71 -13.50 10.59
N PRO A 303 -0.42 -14.19 11.72
CA PRO A 303 -0.53 -15.64 11.79
C PRO A 303 -1.93 -16.19 11.49
N PHE A 304 -3.00 -15.50 11.90
CA PHE A 304 -4.38 -15.95 11.64
C PHE A 304 -4.71 -15.93 10.15
N LEU A 305 -4.31 -14.85 9.46
CA LEU A 305 -4.47 -14.71 8.02
C LEU A 305 -3.62 -15.72 7.24
N ARG A 306 -2.39 -16.00 7.70
CA ARG A 306 -1.54 -17.05 7.14
C ARG A 306 -2.16 -18.44 7.25
N ALA A 307 -2.61 -18.81 8.45
CA ALA A 307 -3.24 -20.10 8.70
C ALA A 307 -4.52 -20.30 7.86
N ALA A 308 -5.25 -19.22 7.58
CA ALA A 308 -6.43 -19.24 6.71
C ALA A 308 -6.11 -19.18 5.20
N GLY A 309 -4.84 -19.06 4.80
CA GLY A 309 -4.44 -18.90 3.40
C GLY A 309 -4.88 -17.57 2.76
N LEU A 310 -4.99 -16.50 3.58
CA LEU A 310 -5.52 -15.19 3.22
C LEU A 310 -4.44 -14.08 3.17
N GLU A 311 -3.16 -14.44 3.01
CA GLU A 311 -2.05 -13.48 2.94
C GLU A 311 -2.20 -12.40 1.85
N ARG A 312 -2.95 -12.70 0.78
CA ARG A 312 -3.31 -11.74 -0.27
C ARG A 312 -3.97 -10.46 0.25
N VAL A 313 -4.59 -10.50 1.45
CA VAL A 313 -5.16 -9.30 2.08
C VAL A 313 -4.11 -8.21 2.29
N PHE A 314 -2.83 -8.56 2.49
CA PHE A 314 -1.76 -7.57 2.62
C PHE A 314 -1.48 -6.86 1.29
N ALA A 315 -1.53 -7.59 0.17
CA ALA A 315 -1.43 -6.97 -1.16
C ALA A 315 -2.64 -6.09 -1.47
N ALA A 316 -3.85 -6.52 -1.07
CA ALA A 316 -5.07 -5.71 -1.19
C ALA A 316 -4.99 -4.43 -0.35
N ALA A 317 -4.51 -4.52 0.89
CA ALA A 317 -4.27 -3.39 1.77
C ALA A 317 -3.23 -2.42 1.20
N ALA A 318 -2.12 -2.94 0.65
CA ALA A 318 -1.11 -2.12 -0.02
C ALA A 318 -1.70 -1.38 -1.23
N ALA A 319 -2.42 -2.08 -2.11
CA ALA A 319 -3.06 -1.48 -3.29
C ALA A 319 -4.08 -0.40 -2.89
N ARG A 320 -4.82 -0.64 -1.80
CA ARG A 320 -5.77 0.32 -1.26
C ARG A 320 -5.07 1.57 -0.72
N ALA A 321 -3.97 1.41 0.00
CA ALA A 321 -3.16 2.52 0.53
C ALA A 321 -2.56 3.36 -0.60
N SER A 322 -1.97 2.72 -1.62
CA SER A 322 -1.47 3.40 -2.82
C SER A 322 -2.56 4.25 -3.48
N ARG A 323 -3.71 3.65 -3.79
CA ARG A 323 -4.83 4.37 -4.41
C ARG A 323 -5.30 5.55 -3.56
N ARG A 324 -5.47 5.37 -2.24
CA ARG A 324 -5.87 6.46 -1.34
C ARG A 324 -4.85 7.59 -1.36
N ALA A 325 -3.56 7.28 -1.35
CA ALA A 325 -2.49 8.26 -1.38
C ALA A 325 -2.45 9.03 -2.71
N GLU A 326 -2.64 8.35 -3.84
CA GLU A 326 -2.77 8.99 -5.15
C GLU A 326 -4.00 9.92 -5.22
N ASP A 327 -5.16 9.45 -4.73
CA ASP A 327 -6.38 10.26 -4.64
C ASP A 327 -6.14 11.53 -3.79
N PHE A 328 -5.46 11.39 -2.65
CA PHE A 328 -5.16 12.49 -1.73
C PHE A 328 -4.35 13.60 -2.41
N VAL A 329 -3.33 13.23 -3.20
CA VAL A 329 -2.55 14.21 -3.99
C VAL A 329 -3.15 14.51 -5.36
N ARG A 330 -4.37 14.07 -5.65
CA ARG A 330 -5.11 14.28 -6.91
C ARG A 330 -4.31 13.83 -8.13
N GLY A 331 -3.66 12.67 -8.04
CA GLY A 331 -2.89 12.05 -9.13
C GLY A 331 -1.58 12.76 -9.49
N LYS A 332 -1.12 13.74 -8.69
CA LYS A 332 0.16 14.43 -8.92
C LYS A 332 1.39 13.54 -8.75
N LEU A 333 1.25 12.43 -8.03
CA LEU A 333 2.30 11.44 -7.79
C LEU A 333 1.75 10.06 -8.10
N ARG A 334 2.62 9.19 -8.60
CA ARG A 334 2.39 7.75 -8.53
C ARG A 334 2.78 7.24 -7.15
N VAL A 335 1.96 6.40 -6.53
CA VAL A 335 2.27 5.84 -5.21
C VAL A 335 2.23 4.32 -5.24
N GLY A 336 3.23 3.69 -4.64
CA GLY A 336 3.25 2.26 -4.35
C GLY A 336 3.36 2.04 -2.84
N THR A 337 2.89 0.89 -2.35
CA THR A 337 2.95 0.56 -0.92
C THR A 337 3.55 -0.83 -0.68
N VAL A 338 4.47 -0.92 0.27
CA VAL A 338 5.03 -2.17 0.80
C VAL A 338 4.70 -2.25 2.29
N LEU A 339 3.99 -3.29 2.68
CA LEU A 339 3.65 -3.58 4.06
C LEU A 339 4.65 -4.58 4.65
N LEU A 340 5.26 -4.20 5.76
CA LEU A 340 6.23 -5.00 6.48
C LEU A 340 5.63 -5.61 7.74
N GLY A 341 6.08 -6.81 8.07
CA GLY A 341 5.84 -7.45 9.35
C GLY A 341 6.76 -6.89 10.44
N ARG A 342 6.72 -7.51 11.61
CA ARG A 342 7.47 -7.05 12.78
C ARG A 342 8.98 -7.19 12.60
N ASP A 343 9.40 -8.23 11.89
CA ASP A 343 10.81 -8.55 11.65
C ASP A 343 11.33 -7.90 10.36
N GLY A 344 10.56 -6.98 9.77
CA GLY A 344 10.90 -6.28 8.53
C GLY A 344 10.75 -7.14 7.29
N GLU A 345 10.11 -8.31 7.36
CA GLU A 345 9.75 -9.12 6.21
C GLU A 345 8.60 -8.48 5.43
N VAL A 346 8.61 -8.64 4.11
CA VAL A 346 7.51 -8.17 3.26
C VAL A 346 6.30 -9.08 3.45
N LEU A 347 5.19 -8.52 3.91
CA LEU A 347 3.90 -9.21 4.00
C LEU A 347 3.12 -9.12 2.70
N GLY A 348 3.15 -7.95 2.05
CA GLY A 348 2.45 -7.70 0.80
C GLY A 348 2.78 -6.33 0.23
N TYR A 349 2.59 -6.19 -1.07
CA TYR A 349 2.80 -4.94 -1.81
C TYR A 349 1.88 -4.92 -3.03
N ASP A 350 1.75 -3.77 -3.69
CA ASP A 350 0.95 -3.61 -4.91
C ASP A 350 1.81 -3.54 -6.20
N ALA A 351 1.19 -3.48 -7.37
CA ALA A 351 1.94 -3.44 -8.63
C ALA A 351 2.80 -2.17 -8.75
N GLY A 352 2.24 -1.02 -8.32
CA GLY A 352 2.96 0.25 -8.25
C GLY A 352 4.22 0.17 -7.41
N ALA A 353 4.16 -0.46 -6.23
CA ALA A 353 5.34 -0.68 -5.39
C ALA A 353 6.45 -1.44 -6.10
N ARG A 354 6.12 -2.50 -6.85
CA ARG A 354 7.11 -3.30 -7.58
C ARG A 354 7.82 -2.47 -8.64
N GLU A 355 7.08 -1.67 -9.38
CA GLU A 355 7.65 -0.82 -10.44
C GLU A 355 8.52 0.30 -9.88
N ILE A 356 8.09 0.95 -8.79
CA ILE A 356 8.88 1.99 -8.13
C ILE A 356 10.14 1.40 -7.50
N ALA A 357 10.04 0.24 -6.86
CA ALA A 357 11.20 -0.46 -6.32
C ALA A 357 12.20 -0.83 -7.44
N ALA A 358 11.72 -1.32 -8.58
CA ALA A 358 12.56 -1.63 -9.74
C ALA A 358 13.24 -0.38 -10.32
N ALA A 359 12.56 0.78 -10.34
CA ALA A 359 13.15 2.06 -10.72
C ALA A 359 14.28 2.48 -9.75
N CYS A 360 14.16 2.11 -8.48
CA CYS A 360 15.22 2.23 -7.47
C CYS A 360 16.27 1.11 -7.54
N ARG A 361 16.23 0.24 -8.57
CA ARG A 361 17.10 -0.94 -8.75
C ARG A 361 16.98 -1.99 -7.64
N VAL A 362 15.82 -2.08 -7.00
CA VAL A 362 15.50 -3.06 -5.96
C VAL A 362 14.45 -4.04 -6.47
N ASN A 363 14.73 -5.34 -6.29
CA ASN A 363 13.77 -6.41 -6.54
C ASN A 363 13.08 -6.81 -5.25
N LEU A 364 11.77 -6.56 -5.15
CA LEU A 364 10.97 -7.04 -4.02
C LEU A 364 10.81 -8.57 -4.10
N PRO A 365 10.80 -9.28 -2.96
CA PRO A 365 10.58 -10.73 -2.93
C PRO A 365 9.17 -11.09 -3.44
N ALA A 366 8.96 -12.35 -3.81
CA ALA A 366 7.63 -12.85 -4.17
C ALA A 366 6.65 -12.67 -3.00
N ARG A 367 5.37 -12.42 -3.31
CA ARG A 367 4.33 -12.16 -2.29
C ARG A 367 3.92 -13.46 -1.59
N GLY A 368 3.67 -13.39 -0.28
CA GLY A 368 2.96 -14.46 0.43
C GLY A 368 1.56 -14.62 -0.13
N GLY A 369 1.16 -15.85 -0.46
CA GLY A 369 -0.17 -16.16 -0.99
C GLY A 369 -0.37 -16.02 -2.51
N GLU A 370 0.68 -15.81 -3.31
CA GLU A 370 0.59 -16.01 -4.76
C GLU A 370 0.42 -17.50 -5.09
N LEU A 371 -0.49 -17.81 -6.01
CA LEU A 371 -0.67 -19.19 -6.47
C LEU A 371 0.59 -19.64 -7.22
N PRO A 372 1.20 -20.78 -6.82
CA PRO A 372 2.39 -21.24 -7.51
C PRO A 372 2.07 -21.62 -8.97
N PRO A 373 3.07 -21.58 -9.86
CA PRO A 373 2.94 -22.12 -11.20
C PRO A 373 2.40 -23.55 -11.14
N GLY A 374 1.37 -23.81 -11.93
CA GLY A 374 0.69 -25.09 -11.93
C GLY A 374 -0.69 -25.02 -12.58
N VAL A 375 -1.34 -26.18 -12.68
CA VAL A 375 -2.69 -26.27 -13.20
C VAL A 375 -3.67 -26.51 -12.06
N TYR A 376 -4.70 -25.67 -12.04
CA TYR A 376 -5.83 -25.78 -11.11
C TYR A 376 -7.11 -26.00 -11.91
N VAL A 377 -7.86 -27.07 -11.64
CA VAL A 377 -9.18 -27.27 -12.23
C VAL A 377 -10.24 -27.00 -11.18
N VAL A 378 -11.07 -25.99 -11.42
CA VAL A 378 -11.95 -25.39 -10.41
C VAL A 378 -13.40 -25.50 -10.85
N GLY A 379 -14.22 -26.16 -10.02
CA GLY A 379 -15.68 -26.21 -10.17
C GLY A 379 -16.31 -24.89 -9.77
N VAL A 380 -17.03 -24.26 -10.69
CA VAL A 380 -17.66 -22.94 -10.44
C VAL A 380 -19.11 -23.03 -9.98
N GLY A 381 -19.63 -24.24 -9.79
CA GLY A 381 -21.03 -24.44 -9.44
C GLY A 381 -21.97 -24.47 -10.66
N PRO A 382 -23.29 -24.61 -10.43
CA PRO A 382 -24.27 -24.78 -11.50
C PRO A 382 -24.64 -23.47 -12.22
N GLY A 383 -24.41 -22.31 -11.59
CA GLY A 383 -24.64 -21.02 -12.22
C GLY A 383 -24.58 -19.84 -11.26
N ALA A 384 -25.35 -19.87 -10.17
CA ALA A 384 -25.43 -18.77 -9.21
C ALA A 384 -24.07 -18.45 -8.57
N PRO A 385 -23.68 -17.16 -8.48
CA PRO A 385 -22.47 -16.74 -7.78
C PRO A 385 -22.39 -17.21 -6.32
N ASP A 386 -23.53 -17.29 -5.63
CA ASP A 386 -23.60 -17.72 -4.22
C ASP A 386 -23.24 -19.20 -4.00
N LEU A 387 -23.23 -20.00 -5.07
CA LEU A 387 -22.82 -21.40 -5.03
C LEU A 387 -21.34 -21.60 -5.40
N LEU A 388 -20.60 -20.52 -5.67
CA LEU A 388 -19.16 -20.55 -5.83
C LEU A 388 -18.49 -20.72 -4.45
N THR A 389 -17.67 -21.75 -4.29
CA THR A 389 -17.03 -21.99 -3.00
C THR A 389 -15.95 -20.93 -2.71
N PRO A 390 -15.72 -20.55 -1.43
CA PRO A 390 -14.65 -19.63 -1.07
C PRO A 390 -13.26 -20.12 -1.54
N ALA A 391 -13.05 -21.43 -1.56
CA ALA A 391 -11.84 -22.05 -2.08
C ALA A 391 -11.69 -21.81 -3.59
N ALA A 392 -12.75 -22.04 -4.38
CA ALA A 392 -12.77 -21.76 -5.82
C ALA A 392 -12.50 -20.28 -6.08
N TRP A 393 -13.20 -19.39 -5.39
CA TRP A 393 -13.02 -17.94 -5.53
C TRP A 393 -11.58 -17.50 -5.26
N ARG A 394 -10.94 -18.04 -4.21
CA ARG A 394 -9.53 -17.74 -3.89
C ARG A 394 -8.57 -18.15 -5.01
N ILE A 395 -8.75 -19.34 -5.58
CA ILE A 395 -7.91 -19.84 -6.65
C ILE A 395 -8.10 -19.03 -7.94
N ILE A 396 -9.34 -18.70 -8.28
CA ILE A 396 -9.68 -17.90 -9.46
C ILE A 396 -9.03 -16.51 -9.40
N ARG A 397 -9.05 -15.87 -8.23
CA ARG A 397 -8.47 -14.54 -8.02
C ARG A 397 -6.94 -14.50 -8.13
N GLY A 398 -6.27 -15.60 -7.85
CA GLY A 398 -4.81 -15.71 -8.02
C GLY A 398 -4.37 -16.17 -9.40
N ALA A 399 -5.31 -16.48 -10.30
CA ALA A 399 -4.99 -16.93 -11.66
C ALA A 399 -4.25 -15.85 -12.45
N LYS A 400 -3.25 -16.27 -13.24
CA LYS A 400 -2.66 -15.44 -14.30
C LYS A 400 -3.22 -15.79 -15.67
N VAL A 401 -3.69 -17.03 -15.81
CA VAL A 401 -4.40 -17.50 -16.99
C VAL A 401 -5.70 -18.17 -16.53
N LEU A 402 -6.82 -17.75 -17.10
CA LEU A 402 -8.11 -18.42 -16.96
C LEU A 402 -8.48 -19.14 -18.25
N VAL A 403 -8.88 -20.40 -18.11
CA VAL A 403 -9.39 -21.22 -19.22
C VAL A 403 -10.78 -21.67 -18.89
N GLY A 404 -11.74 -21.59 -19.82
CA GLY A 404 -13.10 -22.03 -19.53
C GLY A 404 -14.05 -21.92 -20.70
N GLY A 405 -15.27 -22.44 -20.56
CA GLY A 405 -16.33 -22.20 -21.53
C GLY A 405 -16.79 -20.74 -21.48
N GLU A 406 -17.27 -20.21 -22.60
CA GLU A 406 -17.68 -18.81 -22.76
C GLU A 406 -18.64 -18.33 -21.67
N ARG A 407 -19.69 -19.11 -21.38
CA ARG A 407 -20.67 -18.83 -20.31
C ARG A 407 -20.02 -18.72 -18.93
N VAL A 408 -19.06 -19.59 -18.61
CA VAL A 408 -18.41 -19.64 -17.29
C VAL A 408 -17.45 -18.46 -17.14
N LEU A 409 -16.66 -18.17 -18.18
CA LEU A 409 -15.73 -17.04 -18.17
C LEU A 409 -16.43 -15.69 -18.17
N GLY A 410 -17.58 -15.58 -18.86
CA GLY A 410 -18.36 -14.34 -18.89
C GLY A 410 -18.97 -13.95 -17.54
N GLY A 411 -19.23 -14.92 -16.66
CA GLY A 411 -19.78 -14.69 -15.32
C GLY A 411 -18.77 -14.60 -14.19
N ILE A 412 -17.46 -14.69 -14.48
CA ILE A 412 -16.41 -14.77 -13.45
C ILE A 412 -15.33 -13.70 -13.67
N GLU A 413 -15.14 -12.88 -12.64
CA GLU A 413 -14.02 -11.95 -12.56
C GLU A 413 -12.75 -12.65 -12.03
N GLY A 414 -11.68 -12.61 -12.82
CA GLY A 414 -10.36 -13.11 -12.38
C GLY A 414 -9.57 -12.09 -11.58
N GLY A 415 -8.27 -12.34 -11.43
CA GLY A 415 -7.32 -11.36 -10.90
C GLY A 415 -7.02 -10.21 -11.88
N PRO A 416 -6.30 -9.16 -11.44
CA PRO A 416 -5.83 -8.10 -12.33
C PRO A 416 -4.90 -8.66 -13.42
N ASP A 417 -5.05 -8.15 -14.65
CA ASP A 417 -4.25 -8.53 -15.84
C ASP A 417 -4.29 -10.01 -16.21
N VAL A 418 -5.41 -10.69 -15.93
CA VAL A 418 -5.58 -12.12 -16.22
C VAL A 418 -5.80 -12.37 -17.72
N GLU A 419 -5.02 -13.29 -18.29
CA GLU A 419 -5.22 -13.77 -19.65
C GLU A 419 -6.38 -14.76 -19.71
N ARG A 420 -7.16 -14.76 -20.80
CA ARG A 420 -8.34 -15.63 -20.93
C ARG A 420 -8.28 -16.45 -22.21
N TYR A 421 -8.50 -17.76 -22.07
CA TYR A 421 -8.62 -18.71 -23.17
C TYR A 421 -9.97 -19.43 -23.12
N PHE A 422 -10.67 -19.46 -24.25
CA PHE A 422 -11.95 -20.14 -24.37
C PHE A 422 -11.77 -21.60 -24.78
N ILE A 423 -12.56 -22.49 -24.19
CA ILE A 423 -12.64 -23.88 -24.64
C ILE A 423 -13.35 -23.91 -26.00
N THR A 424 -12.58 -24.21 -27.07
CA THR A 424 -13.08 -24.34 -28.44
C THR A 424 -13.06 -25.81 -28.89
N ARG A 425 -13.46 -26.08 -30.15
CA ARG A 425 -13.37 -27.43 -30.74
C ARG A 425 -11.93 -27.95 -30.83
N ASN A 426 -10.91 -27.07 -30.85
CA ASN A 426 -9.50 -27.47 -30.85
C ASN A 426 -8.94 -27.67 -29.42
N TRP A 427 -9.54 -28.59 -28.67
CA TRP A 427 -9.14 -28.83 -27.28
C TRP A 427 -7.69 -29.33 -27.13
N ARG A 428 -7.10 -29.95 -28.16
CA ARG A 428 -5.72 -30.47 -28.13
C ARG A 428 -4.68 -29.34 -28.03
N GLU A 429 -4.84 -28.31 -28.85
CA GLU A 429 -3.99 -27.11 -28.80
C GLU A 429 -4.15 -26.38 -27.47
N LEU A 430 -5.39 -26.31 -26.97
CA LEU A 430 -5.67 -25.68 -25.69
C LEU A 430 -5.01 -26.43 -24.51
N THR A 431 -5.10 -27.76 -24.45
CA THR A 431 -4.44 -28.53 -23.38
C THR A 431 -2.92 -28.40 -23.44
N ALA A 432 -2.33 -28.35 -24.62
CA ALA A 432 -0.90 -28.10 -24.80
C ALA A 432 -0.51 -26.70 -24.28
N THR A 433 -1.32 -25.68 -24.59
CA THR A 433 -1.14 -24.31 -24.08
C THR A 433 -1.21 -24.27 -22.56
N VAL A 434 -2.21 -24.93 -21.96
CA VAL A 434 -2.35 -25.05 -20.49
C VAL A 434 -1.09 -25.66 -19.87
N ALA A 435 -0.61 -26.78 -20.41
CA ALA A 435 0.56 -27.47 -19.89
C ALA A 435 1.84 -26.60 -20.01
N ALA A 436 2.03 -25.90 -21.13
CA ALA A 436 3.18 -25.01 -21.33
C ALA A 436 3.16 -23.83 -20.33
N ARG A 437 2.05 -23.09 -20.29
CA ARG A 437 1.91 -21.89 -19.45
C ARG A 437 1.98 -22.21 -17.95
N SER A 438 1.52 -23.39 -17.54
CA SER A 438 1.54 -23.82 -16.14
C SER A 438 2.95 -23.96 -15.54
N ARG A 439 4.00 -24.01 -16.36
CA ARG A 439 5.40 -24.04 -15.89
C ARG A 439 5.86 -22.68 -15.37
N GLU A 440 5.23 -21.61 -15.83
CA GLU A 440 5.63 -20.23 -15.56
C GLU A 440 4.65 -19.52 -14.61
N VAL A 441 3.36 -19.82 -14.74
CA VAL A 441 2.30 -19.09 -14.03
C VAL A 441 1.15 -20.01 -13.60
N PRO A 442 0.34 -19.62 -12.59
CA PRO A 442 -0.86 -20.38 -12.22
C PRO A 442 -1.93 -20.29 -13.32
N VAL A 443 -2.21 -21.44 -13.92
CA VAL A 443 -3.27 -21.62 -14.93
C VAL A 443 -4.49 -22.25 -14.28
N VAL A 444 -5.61 -21.54 -14.30
CA VAL A 444 -6.86 -21.98 -13.67
C VAL A 444 -7.89 -22.31 -14.75
N VAL A 445 -8.27 -23.58 -14.82
CA VAL A 445 -9.28 -24.13 -15.73
C VAL A 445 -10.62 -24.21 -15.01
N LEU A 446 -11.56 -23.37 -15.43
CA LEU A 446 -12.91 -23.29 -14.89
C LEU A 446 -13.81 -24.31 -15.58
N VAL A 447 -14.53 -25.09 -14.78
CA VAL A 447 -15.53 -26.05 -15.25
C VAL A 447 -16.87 -25.81 -14.56
N SER A 448 -17.96 -25.96 -15.31
CA SER A 448 -19.31 -25.86 -14.74
C SER A 448 -19.57 -27.02 -13.79
N GLY A 449 -20.23 -26.74 -12.67
CA GLY A 449 -20.55 -27.75 -11.66
C GLY A 449 -19.31 -28.20 -10.89
N ASP A 450 -19.05 -29.50 -10.90
CA ASP A 450 -17.95 -30.14 -10.18
C ASP A 450 -16.93 -30.76 -11.17
N PRO A 451 -15.61 -30.60 -10.95
CA PRO A 451 -14.61 -31.18 -11.86
C PRO A 451 -14.62 -32.71 -11.92
N GLY A 452 -15.08 -33.39 -10.88
CA GLY A 452 -15.18 -34.84 -10.82
C GLY A 452 -16.29 -35.42 -11.69
N LEU A 453 -17.24 -34.62 -12.15
CA LEU A 453 -18.41 -35.09 -12.91
C LEU A 453 -18.40 -34.58 -14.36
N PHE A 454 -18.01 -35.47 -15.28
CA PHE A 454 -18.07 -35.26 -16.74
C PHE A 454 -17.49 -33.91 -17.23
N SER A 455 -16.41 -33.46 -16.61
CA SER A 455 -15.81 -32.14 -16.88
C SER A 455 -14.60 -32.18 -17.82
N PHE A 456 -14.03 -31.01 -18.13
CA PHE A 456 -12.79 -30.87 -18.87
C PHE A 456 -11.56 -31.46 -18.15
N LEU A 457 -11.64 -31.73 -16.84
CA LEU A 457 -10.59 -32.42 -16.08
C LEU A 457 -10.21 -33.76 -16.73
N GLY A 458 -11.21 -34.55 -17.14
CA GLY A 458 -10.97 -35.85 -17.78
C GLY A 458 -10.27 -35.72 -19.12
N THR A 459 -10.59 -34.69 -19.90
CA THR A 459 -9.90 -34.39 -21.17
C THR A 459 -8.45 -34.01 -20.92
N LEU A 460 -8.20 -33.14 -19.94
CA LEU A 460 -6.86 -32.71 -19.60
C LEU A 460 -5.98 -33.88 -19.11
N ARG A 461 -6.52 -34.75 -18.24
CA ARG A 461 -5.80 -35.93 -17.74
C ARG A 461 -5.49 -36.95 -18.83
N ARG A 462 -6.38 -37.13 -19.81
CA ARG A 462 -6.09 -38.01 -20.97
C ARG A 462 -5.01 -37.44 -21.88
N ALA A 463 -5.02 -36.12 -22.09
CA ALA A 463 -4.04 -35.45 -22.95
C ALA A 463 -2.65 -35.35 -22.30
N HIS A 464 -2.59 -35.14 -20.98
CA HIS A 464 -1.36 -34.97 -20.22
C HIS A 464 -1.43 -35.76 -18.89
N PRO A 465 -1.21 -37.09 -18.92
CA PRO A 465 -1.31 -37.94 -17.73
C PRO A 465 -0.37 -37.51 -16.59
N ASP A 466 0.84 -37.08 -16.93
CA ASP A 466 1.91 -36.72 -15.98
C ASP A 466 1.79 -35.28 -15.43
N LEU A 467 0.83 -34.50 -15.93
CA LEU A 467 0.66 -33.11 -15.49
C LEU A 467 0.14 -33.08 -14.04
N SER A 468 0.84 -32.38 -13.17
CA SER A 468 0.35 -32.13 -11.81
C SER A 468 -0.85 -31.18 -11.88
N VAL A 469 -2.01 -31.65 -11.42
CA VAL A 469 -3.27 -30.88 -11.43
C VAL A 469 -3.84 -30.87 -10.03
N THR A 470 -4.07 -29.67 -9.50
CA THR A 470 -4.84 -29.44 -8.28
C THR A 470 -6.31 -29.29 -8.64
N VAL A 471 -7.19 -30.04 -7.96
CA VAL A 471 -8.63 -30.02 -8.24
C VAL A 471 -9.37 -29.36 -7.08
N VAL A 472 -10.20 -28.37 -7.38
CA VAL A 472 -11.06 -27.69 -6.41
C VAL A 472 -12.51 -28.04 -6.72
N PRO A 473 -13.21 -28.74 -5.82
CA PRO A 473 -14.58 -29.17 -6.05
C PRO A 473 -15.55 -27.99 -6.10
N GLY A 474 -16.68 -28.22 -6.77
CA GLY A 474 -17.77 -27.26 -6.89
C GLY A 474 -19.12 -27.91 -6.62
N ILE A 475 -20.17 -27.10 -6.48
CA ILE A 475 -21.53 -27.64 -6.33
C ILE A 475 -22.00 -28.17 -7.69
N SER A 476 -22.21 -29.47 -7.82
CA SER A 476 -22.65 -30.06 -9.09
C SER A 476 -24.13 -29.78 -9.37
N ALA A 477 -24.52 -29.77 -10.64
CA ALA A 477 -25.94 -29.72 -11.03
C ALA A 477 -26.72 -30.94 -10.48
N ALA A 478 -26.05 -32.07 -10.27
CA ALA A 478 -26.64 -33.25 -9.67
C ALA A 478 -26.98 -33.03 -8.20
N ALA A 479 -26.02 -32.54 -7.40
CA ALA A 479 -26.25 -32.25 -5.99
C ALA A 479 -27.42 -31.28 -5.82
N LEU A 480 -27.51 -30.26 -6.68
CA LEU A 480 -28.61 -29.31 -6.64
C LEU A 480 -29.95 -29.91 -7.09
N ALA A 481 -29.96 -30.74 -8.15
CA ALA A 481 -31.19 -31.43 -8.59
C ALA A 481 -31.76 -32.34 -7.51
N PHE A 482 -30.91 -33.13 -6.84
CA PHE A 482 -31.34 -34.00 -5.76
C PHE A 482 -31.74 -33.23 -4.50
N ALA A 483 -31.10 -32.09 -4.21
CA ALA A 483 -31.56 -31.16 -3.17
C ALA A 483 -32.96 -30.60 -3.47
N ARG A 484 -33.28 -30.27 -4.74
CA ARG A 484 -34.63 -29.85 -5.16
C ARG A 484 -35.68 -30.95 -5.00
N LEU A 485 -35.28 -32.21 -5.14
CA LEU A 485 -36.13 -33.38 -4.91
C LEU A 485 -36.27 -33.75 -3.43
N GLY A 486 -35.42 -33.21 -2.54
CA GLY A 486 -35.40 -33.57 -1.13
C GLY A 486 -34.95 -35.02 -0.88
N THR A 487 -34.09 -35.58 -1.74
CA THR A 487 -33.62 -36.97 -1.64
C THR A 487 -32.10 -37.08 -1.83
N GLY A 488 -31.50 -38.11 -1.24
CA GLY A 488 -30.08 -38.45 -1.44
C GLY A 488 -29.77 -38.94 -2.86
N TYR A 489 -28.49 -39.06 -3.19
CA TYR A 489 -28.01 -39.52 -4.51
C TYR A 489 -26.88 -40.56 -4.44
N GLU A 490 -26.62 -41.11 -3.26
CA GLU A 490 -25.59 -42.12 -2.97
C GLU A 490 -25.74 -43.41 -3.78
N ASP A 491 -26.96 -43.75 -4.19
CA ASP A 491 -27.36 -44.91 -5.00
C ASP A 491 -27.77 -44.51 -6.43
N ALA A 492 -27.56 -43.26 -6.83
CA ALA A 492 -27.87 -42.81 -8.19
C ALA A 492 -26.79 -43.23 -9.19
N ALA A 493 -27.21 -43.74 -10.35
CA ALA A 493 -26.35 -43.92 -11.51
C ALA A 493 -26.24 -42.61 -12.29
N PHE A 494 -25.03 -42.25 -12.73
CA PHE A 494 -24.75 -41.01 -13.44
C PHE A 494 -24.43 -41.28 -14.90
N ILE A 495 -25.22 -40.69 -15.81
CA ILE A 495 -25.07 -40.84 -17.26
C ILE A 495 -24.88 -39.46 -17.89
N SER A 496 -23.97 -39.35 -18.85
CA SER A 496 -23.80 -38.13 -19.63
C SER A 496 -24.05 -38.40 -21.11
N LEU A 497 -25.01 -37.65 -21.65
CA LEU A 497 -25.36 -37.56 -23.06
C LEU A 497 -24.95 -36.19 -23.65
N HIS A 498 -24.32 -35.33 -22.85
CA HIS A 498 -23.80 -34.04 -23.28
C HIS A 498 -22.50 -34.22 -24.08
N GLY A 499 -22.59 -34.14 -25.41
CA GLY A 499 -21.47 -34.37 -26.32
C GLY A 499 -21.01 -35.84 -26.39
N ARG A 500 -21.94 -36.76 -26.08
CA ARG A 500 -21.77 -38.23 -26.08
C ARG A 500 -23.08 -38.89 -26.51
N GLU A 501 -23.58 -38.50 -27.67
CA GLU A 501 -24.90 -38.88 -28.17
C GLU A 501 -25.04 -40.41 -28.40
N GLU A 502 -23.93 -41.13 -28.51
CA GLU A 502 -23.84 -42.57 -28.67
C GLU A 502 -24.14 -43.39 -27.38
N ASN A 503 -24.21 -42.74 -26.22
CA ASN A 503 -24.36 -43.41 -24.92
C ASN A 503 -25.80 -43.85 -24.56
N GLU A 504 -26.69 -44.00 -25.53
CA GLU A 504 -28.08 -44.40 -25.32
C GLU A 504 -28.20 -45.79 -24.65
N VAL A 505 -27.33 -46.73 -25.03
CA VAL A 505 -27.29 -48.07 -24.43
C VAL A 505 -26.98 -48.00 -22.93
N ALA A 506 -26.02 -47.16 -22.54
CA ALA A 506 -25.67 -46.96 -21.14
C ALA A 506 -26.81 -46.32 -20.32
N LEU A 507 -27.60 -45.42 -20.93
CA LEU A 507 -28.81 -44.89 -20.32
C LEU A 507 -29.81 -46.02 -20.01
N LEU A 508 -30.14 -46.84 -21.00
CA LEU A 508 -31.13 -47.92 -20.85
C LEU A 508 -30.68 -48.96 -19.82
N ASP A 509 -29.40 -49.32 -19.81
CA ASP A 509 -28.85 -50.25 -18.83
C ASP A 509 -28.87 -49.69 -17.41
N ALA A 510 -28.59 -48.39 -17.24
CA ALA A 510 -28.72 -47.73 -15.95
C ALA A 510 -30.17 -47.74 -15.45
N VAL A 511 -31.14 -47.42 -16.32
CA VAL A 511 -32.58 -47.41 -15.98
C VAL A 511 -33.13 -48.79 -15.63
N ARG A 512 -32.52 -49.86 -16.17
CA ARG A 512 -32.86 -51.24 -15.77
C ARG A 512 -32.33 -51.63 -14.39
N ARG A 513 -31.17 -51.10 -14.01
CA ARG A 513 -30.40 -51.60 -12.85
C ARG A 513 -30.44 -50.71 -11.62
N ALA A 514 -30.64 -49.41 -11.80
CA ALA A 514 -30.58 -48.43 -10.72
C ALA A 514 -31.97 -47.89 -10.37
N ALA A 515 -32.20 -47.63 -9.08
CA ALA A 515 -33.42 -47.00 -8.58
C ALA A 515 -33.47 -45.49 -8.91
N LYS A 516 -32.31 -44.85 -9.08
CA LYS A 516 -32.19 -43.45 -9.46
C LYS A 516 -31.16 -43.32 -10.58
N VAL A 517 -31.50 -42.61 -11.64
CA VAL A 517 -30.57 -42.29 -12.73
C VAL A 517 -30.57 -40.79 -12.96
N LEU A 518 -29.41 -40.15 -12.87
CA LEU A 518 -29.24 -38.75 -13.25
C LEU A 518 -28.54 -38.68 -14.61
N VAL A 519 -29.17 -37.98 -15.55
CA VAL A 519 -28.73 -37.82 -16.93
C VAL A 519 -28.35 -36.36 -17.18
N PHE A 520 -27.10 -36.12 -17.56
CA PHE A 520 -26.66 -34.82 -18.07
C PHE A 520 -27.00 -34.71 -19.56
N THR A 521 -27.75 -33.67 -19.93
CA THR A 521 -28.24 -33.47 -21.31
C THR A 521 -27.47 -32.38 -22.04
N GLY A 522 -27.59 -32.35 -23.38
CA GLY A 522 -26.96 -31.33 -24.22
C GLY A 522 -27.83 -30.91 -25.40
N PRO A 523 -27.42 -29.90 -26.17
CA PRO A 523 -28.22 -29.39 -27.29
C PRO A 523 -28.60 -30.46 -28.33
N ALA A 524 -27.73 -31.44 -28.57
CA ALA A 524 -27.99 -32.56 -29.49
C ALA A 524 -28.83 -33.70 -28.86
N TYR A 525 -28.95 -33.71 -27.52
CA TYR A 525 -29.69 -34.72 -26.77
C TYR A 525 -30.49 -34.06 -25.63
N PRO A 526 -31.58 -33.32 -25.95
CA PRO A 526 -32.37 -32.59 -24.96
C PRO A 526 -33.22 -33.55 -24.09
N PRO A 527 -33.75 -33.07 -22.94
CA PRO A 527 -34.59 -33.88 -22.05
C PRO A 527 -35.76 -34.60 -22.73
N GLN A 528 -36.40 -33.97 -23.71
CA GLN A 528 -37.48 -34.58 -24.51
C GLN A 528 -37.03 -35.86 -25.21
N ARG A 529 -35.80 -35.88 -25.74
CA ARG A 529 -35.24 -37.05 -26.40
C ARG A 529 -35.00 -38.18 -25.41
N VAL A 530 -34.60 -37.87 -24.18
CA VAL A 530 -34.53 -38.87 -23.08
C VAL A 530 -35.91 -39.47 -22.85
N GLY A 531 -36.96 -38.65 -22.75
CA GLY A 531 -38.34 -39.13 -22.63
C GLY A 531 -38.78 -40.05 -23.78
N ALA A 532 -38.51 -39.64 -25.03
CA ALA A 532 -38.85 -40.41 -26.22
C ALA A 532 -38.14 -41.79 -26.26
N VAL A 533 -36.87 -41.84 -25.88
CA VAL A 533 -36.10 -43.08 -25.84
C VAL A 533 -36.61 -44.02 -24.75
N LEU A 534 -36.92 -43.49 -23.57
CA LEU A 534 -37.53 -44.29 -22.50
C LEU A 534 -38.87 -44.86 -22.93
N LEU A 535 -39.73 -44.04 -23.56
CA LEU A 535 -41.01 -44.48 -24.09
C LEU A 535 -40.85 -45.62 -25.12
N ALA A 536 -39.96 -45.45 -26.10
CA ALA A 536 -39.71 -46.43 -27.15
C ALA A 536 -39.22 -47.79 -26.62
N HIS A 537 -38.58 -47.81 -25.44
CA HIS A 537 -38.01 -49.01 -24.83
C HIS A 537 -38.84 -49.54 -23.65
N GLY A 538 -40.12 -49.13 -23.53
CA GLY A 538 -41.05 -49.67 -22.52
C GLY A 538 -40.92 -49.04 -21.13
N PHE A 539 -40.19 -47.94 -20.98
CA PHE A 539 -40.02 -47.19 -19.73
C PHE A 539 -40.86 -45.90 -19.68
N GLY A 540 -41.90 -45.78 -20.52
CA GLY A 540 -42.75 -44.58 -20.62
C GLY A 540 -43.42 -44.15 -19.31
N GLU A 541 -43.71 -45.11 -18.43
CA GLU A 541 -44.35 -44.87 -17.12
C GLU A 541 -43.38 -44.47 -16.00
N ARG A 542 -42.05 -44.52 -16.23
CA ARG A 542 -41.05 -44.09 -15.23
C ARG A 542 -41.25 -42.62 -14.88
N ARG A 543 -41.11 -42.29 -13.59
CA ARG A 543 -41.14 -40.90 -13.12
C ARG A 543 -39.87 -40.19 -13.52
N VAL A 544 -40.00 -39.01 -14.11
CA VAL A 544 -38.88 -38.18 -14.53
C VAL A 544 -39.04 -36.76 -14.00
N HIS A 545 -37.91 -36.17 -13.62
CA HIS A 545 -37.80 -34.78 -13.21
C HIS A 545 -36.74 -34.10 -14.07
N VAL A 546 -37.08 -32.99 -14.72
CA VAL A 546 -36.13 -32.17 -15.46
C VAL A 546 -35.84 -30.92 -14.65
N PHE A 547 -34.57 -30.55 -14.57
CA PHE A 547 -34.14 -29.28 -14.02
C PHE A 547 -33.23 -28.60 -15.02
N SER A 548 -33.61 -27.42 -15.47
CA SER A 548 -32.96 -26.61 -16.50
C SER A 548 -32.49 -25.30 -15.90
N ASN A 549 -31.28 -24.85 -16.27
CA ASN A 549 -30.68 -23.61 -15.77
C ASN A 549 -30.69 -23.52 -14.23
N LEU A 550 -30.39 -24.64 -13.56
CA LEU A 550 -30.37 -24.75 -12.10
C LEU A 550 -29.56 -23.61 -11.46
N SER A 551 -30.12 -22.99 -10.42
CA SER A 551 -29.66 -21.81 -9.68
C SER A 551 -29.66 -20.47 -10.41
N LEU A 552 -30.01 -20.43 -11.71
CA LEU A 552 -30.10 -19.18 -12.46
C LEU A 552 -31.52 -18.59 -12.38
N PRO A 553 -31.71 -17.28 -12.65
CA PRO A 553 -33.04 -16.66 -12.67
C PRO A 553 -34.03 -17.36 -13.62
N GLU A 554 -33.53 -17.97 -14.69
CA GLU A 554 -34.31 -18.71 -15.69
C GLU A 554 -34.45 -20.21 -15.35
N GLU A 555 -34.27 -20.62 -14.07
CA GLU A 555 -34.46 -22.00 -13.62
C GLU A 555 -35.87 -22.50 -14.01
N LYS A 556 -35.93 -23.65 -14.68
CA LYS A 556 -37.19 -24.31 -15.08
C LYS A 556 -37.18 -25.75 -14.63
N SER A 557 -38.35 -26.26 -14.29
CA SER A 557 -38.53 -27.66 -13.93
C SER A 557 -39.70 -28.32 -14.65
N PHE A 558 -39.62 -29.63 -14.77
CA PHE A 558 -40.72 -30.51 -15.17
C PHE A 558 -40.74 -31.72 -14.24
N ALA A 559 -41.93 -32.19 -13.90
CA ALA A 559 -42.14 -33.42 -13.16
C ALA A 559 -43.31 -34.17 -13.79
N GLY A 560 -43.10 -35.42 -14.17
CA GLY A 560 -44.11 -36.22 -14.84
C GLY A 560 -43.60 -37.61 -15.20
N LYS A 561 -44.29 -38.27 -16.13
CA LYS A 561 -43.87 -39.55 -16.71
C LYS A 561 -42.96 -39.33 -17.92
N ALA A 562 -42.11 -40.31 -18.24
CA ALA A 562 -41.21 -40.24 -19.39
C ALA A 562 -41.97 -40.00 -20.72
N GLN A 563 -43.16 -40.60 -20.88
CA GLN A 563 -44.00 -40.38 -22.05
C GLN A 563 -44.56 -38.97 -22.16
N GLU A 564 -44.81 -38.31 -21.03
CA GLU A 564 -45.25 -36.91 -21.00
C GLU A 564 -44.09 -36.00 -21.38
N LEU A 565 -42.89 -36.26 -20.84
CA LEU A 565 -41.68 -35.53 -21.20
C LEU A 565 -41.37 -35.61 -22.71
N ALA A 566 -41.67 -36.73 -23.35
CA ALA A 566 -41.42 -36.95 -24.78
C ALA A 566 -42.17 -35.96 -25.69
N VAL A 567 -43.32 -35.44 -25.25
CA VAL A 567 -44.21 -34.57 -26.04
C VAL A 567 -44.26 -33.12 -25.55
N VAL A 568 -43.52 -32.77 -24.49
CA VAL A 568 -43.46 -31.40 -23.97
C VAL A 568 -42.74 -30.47 -24.95
N SER A 569 -43.41 -29.41 -25.38
CA SER A 569 -42.87 -28.38 -26.28
C SER A 569 -41.93 -27.39 -25.61
N THR A 570 -41.97 -27.28 -24.27
CA THR A 570 -41.13 -26.35 -23.50
C THR A 570 -39.65 -26.69 -23.64
N PRO A 571 -38.78 -25.78 -24.12
CA PRO A 571 -37.35 -26.04 -24.21
C PRO A 571 -36.67 -26.02 -22.84
N PHE A 572 -35.74 -26.96 -22.63
CA PHE A 572 -34.95 -27.11 -21.40
C PHE A 572 -33.44 -27.01 -21.70
N PRO A 573 -32.88 -25.80 -21.85
CA PRO A 573 -31.43 -25.62 -22.01
C PRO A 573 -30.67 -25.99 -20.71
N ASN A 574 -29.40 -26.41 -20.84
CA ASN A 574 -28.52 -26.70 -19.71
C ASN A 574 -29.18 -27.56 -18.61
N ALA A 575 -29.77 -28.68 -19.03
CA ALA A 575 -30.65 -29.46 -18.17
C ALA A 575 -30.04 -30.77 -17.69
N VAL A 576 -30.52 -31.22 -16.54
CA VAL A 576 -30.36 -32.59 -16.05
C VAL A 576 -31.73 -33.24 -15.94
N VAL A 577 -31.79 -34.56 -16.18
CA VAL A 577 -32.99 -35.38 -15.99
C VAL A 577 -32.72 -36.39 -14.89
N VAL A 578 -33.55 -36.42 -13.87
CA VAL A 578 -33.57 -37.47 -12.85
C VAL A 578 -34.70 -38.44 -13.19
N ILE A 579 -34.35 -39.72 -13.38
CA ILE A 579 -35.29 -40.81 -13.61
C ILE A 579 -35.36 -41.62 -12.32
N LEU A 580 -36.58 -41.85 -11.84
CA LEU A 580 -36.85 -42.63 -10.63
C LEU A 580 -37.48 -43.97 -11.04
N GLY A 581 -36.94 -45.04 -10.45
CA GLY A 581 -37.38 -46.42 -10.62
C GLY A 581 -38.73 -46.72 -9.99
#